data_AF-A0A4S2E7T5-F1
#
_entry.id   AF-A0A4S2E7T5-F1
#
_cell.length_a   1.000
_cell.length_b   1.000
_cell.length_c   1.000
_cell.angle_alpha   90.00
_cell.angle_beta   90.00
_cell.angle_gamma   90.00
#
_symmetry.space_group_name_H-M   'P 1'
#
loop_
_entity.id
_entity.type
_entity.pdbx_description
1 polymer ?
#
loop_
_entity_poly.entity_id
_entity_poly.type
_entity_poly.pdbx_seq_one_letter_code
_entity_poly.pdbx_strand_id
1 'polypeptide(L)'
;MKKLWNWWLAGGIKGKKRYVIFPLLEAEGVPFGIWLVSGREVSFLHFVTTPKMLLFVALCLTFAAPLLYFLDNVMGITRKMHE
;
A
#
# COMPACT_ATOMS: atom_id res chain seq x y z
N MET A 1 -6.75 3.87 -17.97
CA MET A 1 -6.05 3.06 -16.94
C MET A 1 -4.60 3.49 -16.71
N LYS A 2 -3.71 3.59 -17.72
CA LYS A 2 -2.31 4.06 -17.56
C LYS A 2 -2.14 5.38 -16.78
N LYS A 3 -3.04 6.34 -16.98
CA LYS A 3 -2.97 7.66 -16.32
C LYS A 3 -3.26 7.59 -14.82
N LEU A 4 -4.23 6.76 -14.44
CA LEU A 4 -4.58 6.51 -13.03
C LEU A 4 -3.48 5.69 -12.36
N TRP A 5 -2.97 4.67 -13.06
CA TRP A 5 -1.85 3.84 -12.59
C TRP A 5 -0.58 4.67 -12.39
N ASN A 6 -0.24 5.56 -13.34
CA ASN A 6 0.88 6.49 -13.19
C ASN A 6 0.65 7.53 -12.09
N TRP A 7 -0.60 7.96 -11.85
CA TRP A 7 -0.94 8.88 -10.77
C TRP A 7 -0.83 8.20 -9.39
N TRP A 8 -1.26 6.94 -9.30
CA TRP A 8 -1.21 6.10 -8.12
C TRP A 8 0.23 5.64 -7.81
N LEU A 9 1.00 5.25 -8.84
CA LEU A 9 2.45 4.97 -8.74
C LEU A 9 3.29 6.23 -8.53
N ALA A 10 2.84 7.40 -8.95
CA ALA A 10 3.42 8.68 -8.53
C ALA A 10 3.00 9.07 -7.10
N GLY A 11 2.17 8.23 -6.46
CA GLY A 11 1.78 8.29 -5.07
C GLY A 11 0.63 9.23 -4.76
N GLY A 12 0.08 10.00 -5.72
CA GLY A 12 -0.86 11.12 -5.46
C GLY A 12 -0.32 12.21 -4.50
N ILE A 13 0.82 11.95 -3.87
CA ILE A 13 1.43 12.54 -2.71
C ILE A 13 2.89 12.71 -3.08
N LYS A 14 3.26 13.95 -3.40
CA LYS A 14 4.58 14.27 -3.94
C LYS A 14 5.69 14.02 -2.92
N GLY A 15 6.81 13.46 -3.39
CA GLY A 15 8.09 13.39 -2.68
C GLY A 15 8.25 12.19 -1.75
N LYS A 16 9.21 12.27 -0.81
CA LYS A 16 9.61 11.17 0.11
C LYS A 16 8.47 10.61 0.98
N LYS A 17 7.34 11.30 1.09
CA LYS A 17 6.18 10.88 1.89
C LYS A 17 5.43 9.66 1.31
N ARG A 18 5.57 9.38 0.00
CA ARG A 18 4.93 8.21 -0.65
C ARG A 18 5.35 6.88 -0.02
N TYR A 19 6.59 6.75 0.42
CA TYR A 19 7.10 5.52 1.05
C TYR A 19 6.55 5.30 2.45
N VAL A 20 5.89 6.29 3.04
CA VAL A 20 5.22 6.16 4.34
C VAL A 20 3.72 5.94 4.14
N ILE A 21 3.13 6.69 3.22
CA ILE A 21 1.67 6.70 3.04
C ILE A 21 1.20 5.47 2.24
N PHE A 22 1.98 5.00 1.28
CA PHE A 22 1.62 3.81 0.50
C PHE A 22 1.53 2.54 1.38
N PRO A 23 2.51 2.22 2.25
CA PRO A 23 2.38 1.11 3.19
C PRO A 23 1.16 1.21 4.10
N LEU A 24 0.82 2.41 4.59
CA LEU A 24 -0.35 2.64 5.45
C LEU A 24 -1.66 2.40 4.68
N LEU A 25 -1.75 2.91 3.45
CA LEU A 25 -2.90 2.70 2.57
C LEU A 25 -3.10 1.22 2.23
N GLU A 26 -2.03 0.48 1.93
CA GLU A 26 -2.10 -0.96 1.67
C GLU A 26 -2.49 -1.74 2.93
N ALA A 27 -1.92 -1.37 4.09
CA ALA A 27 -2.19 -2.00 5.37
C ALA A 27 -3.65 -1.86 5.83
N GLU A 28 -4.36 -0.79 5.45
CA GLU A 28 -5.79 -0.63 5.76
C GLU A 28 -6.69 -1.00 4.59
N GLY A 29 -6.34 -0.56 3.39
CA GLY A 29 -7.16 -0.68 2.19
C GLY A 29 -7.34 -2.11 1.73
N VAL A 30 -6.29 -2.95 1.79
CA VAL A 30 -6.40 -4.36 1.41
C VAL A 30 -7.25 -5.14 2.40
N PRO A 31 -7.03 -5.09 3.73
CA PRO A 31 -7.93 -5.75 4.68
C PRO A 31 -9.36 -5.24 4.56
N PHE A 32 -9.58 -3.95 4.33
CA PHE A 32 -10.91 -3.39 4.16
C PHE A 32 -11.60 -3.92 2.90
N GLY A 33 -10.88 -4.00 1.77
CA GLY A 33 -11.38 -4.59 0.54
C GLY A 33 -11.73 -6.07 0.68
N ILE A 34 -10.86 -6.85 1.34
CA ILE A 34 -11.13 -8.27 1.61
C ILE A 34 -12.37 -8.40 2.52
N TRP A 35 -12.45 -7.60 3.58
CA TRP A 35 -13.60 -7.60 4.48
C TRP A 35 -14.91 -7.27 3.75
N LEU A 36 -14.90 -6.28 2.86
CA LEU A 36 -16.07 -5.89 2.05
C LEU A 36 -16.61 -7.04 1.19
N VAL A 37 -15.73 -7.88 0.64
CA VAL A 37 -16.11 -9.03 -0.20
C VAL A 37 -16.36 -10.31 0.59
N SER A 38 -15.93 -10.38 1.85
CA SER A 38 -16.04 -11.58 2.71
C SER A 38 -17.41 -11.72 3.41
N GLY A 39 -18.47 -11.13 2.85
CA GLY A 39 -19.83 -11.22 3.41
C GLY A 39 -20.08 -10.39 4.68
N ARG A 40 -19.03 -9.81 5.30
CA ARG A 40 -19.11 -8.94 6.49
C ARG A 40 -19.77 -9.58 7.71
N GLU A 41 -19.55 -10.89 7.91
CA GLU A 41 -20.11 -11.63 9.05
C GLU A 41 -19.60 -11.12 10.42
N VAL A 42 -18.38 -10.60 10.45
CA VAL A 42 -17.75 -10.00 11.62
C VAL A 42 -17.46 -8.52 11.39
N SER A 43 -17.31 -7.75 12.46
CA SER A 43 -16.89 -6.35 12.35
C SER A 43 -15.50 -6.24 11.72
N PHE A 44 -15.25 -5.13 11.02
CA PHE A 44 -13.94 -4.89 10.39
C PHE A 44 -12.79 -4.94 11.41
N LEU A 45 -13.02 -4.40 12.60
CA LEU A 45 -12.02 -4.39 13.66
C LEU A 45 -11.68 -5.81 14.11
N HIS A 46 -12.69 -6.68 14.25
CA HIS A 46 -12.47 -8.09 14.56
C HIS A 46 -11.70 -8.81 13.44
N PHE A 47 -12.06 -8.52 12.19
CA PHE A 47 -11.38 -9.07 11.01
C PHE A 47 -9.90 -8.70 10.95
N VAL A 48 -9.56 -7.42 11.15
CA VAL A 48 -8.17 -6.94 11.17
C VAL A 48 -7.36 -7.53 12.33
N THR A 49 -8.00 -7.79 13.48
CA THR A 49 -7.32 -8.42 14.63
C THR A 49 -7.07 -9.92 14.46
N THR A 50 -7.54 -10.54 13.38
CA THR A 50 -7.28 -11.95 13.10
C THR A 50 -5.78 -12.16 12.89
N PRO A 51 -5.14 -13.24 13.40
CA PRO A 51 -3.70 -13.45 13.29
C PRO A 51 -3.17 -13.36 11.85
N LYS A 52 -3.95 -13.87 10.88
CA LYS A 52 -3.62 -13.78 9.46
C LYS A 52 -3.54 -12.34 8.93
N MET A 53 -4.47 -11.48 9.36
CA MET A 53 -4.53 -10.09 8.92
C MET A 53 -3.49 -9.23 9.64
N LEU A 54 -3.23 -9.49 10.93
CA LEU A 54 -2.14 -8.84 11.66
C LEU A 54 -0.77 -9.12 11.02
N LEU A 55 -0.51 -10.36 10.61
CA LEU A 55 0.72 -10.69 9.87
C LEU A 55 0.79 -9.94 8.55
N PHE A 56 -0.31 -9.85 7.80
CA PHE A 56 -0.36 -9.09 6.56
C PHE A 56 -0.07 -7.59 6.79
N VAL A 57 -0.71 -6.97 7.78
CA VAL A 57 -0.49 -5.57 8.16
C VAL A 57 0.96 -5.33 8.54
N ALA A 58 1.55 -6.22 9.35
CA ALA A 58 2.96 -6.13 9.73
C ALA A 58 3.90 -6.22 8.51
N LEU A 59 3.60 -7.11 7.56
CA LEU A 59 4.34 -7.22 6.31
C LEU A 59 4.22 -5.98 5.43
N CYS A 60 3.02 -5.40 5.29
CA CYS A 60 2.83 -4.14 4.56
C CYS A 60 3.67 -3.02 5.18
N LEU A 61 3.64 -2.86 6.50
CA LEU A 61 4.38 -1.78 7.17
C LEU A 61 5.91 -1.94 7.10
N THR A 62 6.41 -3.17 7.07
CA THR A 62 7.86 -3.45 7.06
C THR A 62 8.44 -3.53 5.65
N PHE A 63 7.73 -4.15 4.70
CA PHE A 63 8.26 -4.47 3.37
C PHE A 63 7.70 -3.60 2.24
N ALA A 64 6.54 -2.96 2.38
CA ALA A 64 5.96 -2.20 1.26
C ALA A 64 6.80 -0.97 0.89
N ALA A 65 7.45 -0.31 1.87
CA ALA A 65 8.31 0.84 1.60
C ALA A 65 9.59 0.46 0.83
N PRO A 66 10.39 -0.53 1.28
CA PRO A 66 11.53 -1.04 0.50
C PRO A 66 11.13 -1.55 -0.88
N LEU A 67 10.00 -2.26 -0.98
CA LEU A 67 9.50 -2.81 -2.24
C LEU A 67 9.14 -1.69 -3.22
N LEU A 68 8.43 -0.66 -2.75
CA LEU A 68 8.07 0.50 -3.58
C LEU A 68 9.33 1.24 -4.07
N TYR A 69 10.33 1.41 -3.20
CA TYR A 69 11.61 2.02 -3.58
C TYR A 69 12.37 1.22 -4.63
N PHE A 70 12.38 -0.11 -4.49
CA PHE A 70 12.96 -1.00 -5.49
C PHE A 70 12.23 -0.90 -6.84
N LEU A 71 10.90 -0.92 -6.81
CA LEU A 71 10.06 -0.76 -8.01
C LEU A 71 10.29 0.59 -8.70
N ASP A 72 10.46 1.67 -7.93
CA ASP A 72 10.77 3.00 -8.48
C ASP A 72 12.12 3.05 -9.18
N ASN A 73 13.13 2.36 -8.63
CA ASN A 73 14.44 2.24 -9.25
C ASN A 73 14.38 1.46 -10.56
N VAL A 74 13.68 0.32 -10.58
CA VAL A 74 13.51 -0.49 -11.80
C VAL A 74 12.75 0.28 -12.88
N MET A 75 11.73 1.05 -12.50
CA MET A 75 10.94 1.87 -13.43
C MET A 75 11.59 3.21 -13.81
N GLY A 76 12.77 3.54 -13.25
CA GLY A 76 13.47 4.80 -13.51
C GLY A 76 12.75 6.05 -12.99
N ILE A 77 11.79 5.89 -12.06
CA ILE A 77 11.01 6.98 -11.46
C ILE A 77 11.86 7.81 -10.49
N THR A 78 12.77 7.17 -9.77
CA THR A 78 13.74 7.84 -8.88
C THR A 78 14.61 8.85 -9.62
N ARG A 79 14.98 8.58 -10.89
CA ARG A 79 15.77 9.51 -11.71
C ARG A 79 15.03 10.80 -12.03
N LYS A 80 13.70 10.72 -12.24
CA LYS A 80 12.82 11.88 -12.49
C LYS A 80 12.47 12.70 -11.24
N MET A 81 12.74 12.19 -10.03
CA MET A 81 12.53 12.93 -8.79
C MET A 81 13.77 13.72 -8.35
N HIS A 82 14.93 13.48 -8.97
CA HIS A 82 16.21 14.13 -8.66
C HIS A 82 16.68 15.12 -9.74
N GLU A 83 15.96 15.23 -10.86
CA GLU A 83 16.03 16.34 -11.83
C GLU A 83 15.01 17.43 -11.46
#